data_AF-A0A520IPS1-F1
#
_entry.id   AF-A0A520IPS1-F1
#
_cell.length_a   1.000
_cell.length_b   1.000
_cell.length_c   1.000
_cell.angle_alpha   90.00
_cell.angle_beta   90.00
_cell.angle_gamma   90.00
#
_symmetry.space_group_name_H-M   'P 1'
#
loop_
_entity.id
_entity.type
_entity.pdbx_description
1 polymer ?
#
loop_
_entity_poly.entity_id
_entity_poly.type
_entity_poly.pdbx_seq_one_letter_code
_entity_poly.pdbx_strand_id
1 'polypeptide(L)'
;LSRIVAVPLLVWFLWWPDWEAGYGIAFVLYCLMGITDYFDGYLARSSGAVSRLGIFLDPIADKIMVAAVILILVGTRDIAGIHVIAALVILLREIAVSGLREFLAQVQVSVPVSQLAKWKTTLQLVSLGGIILGGSVPEMVWVHTVGIVALWGAAVLTLLTGWDYLRVGLKHMD
;
A
#
# COMPACT_ATOMS: atom_id res chain seq x y z
N LEU A 1 9.50 -10.08 6.33
CA LEU A 1 9.31 -10.20 7.81
C LEU A 1 9.73 -8.95 8.56
N SER A 2 10.90 -8.37 8.23
CA SER A 2 11.36 -7.04 8.67
C SER A 2 10.27 -5.95 8.61
N ARG A 3 9.47 -5.94 7.53
CA ARG A 3 8.35 -5.00 7.34
C ARG A 3 7.32 -5.02 8.47
N ILE A 4 6.90 -6.20 8.92
CA ILE A 4 5.87 -6.34 9.98
C ILE A 4 6.34 -5.69 11.29
N VAL A 5 7.63 -5.83 11.59
CA VAL A 5 8.23 -5.25 12.80
C VAL A 5 8.46 -3.74 12.65
N ALA A 6 8.73 -3.27 11.43
CA ALA A 6 8.94 -1.85 11.14
C ALA A 6 7.63 -1.03 11.12
N VAL A 7 6.47 -1.64 10.84
CA VAL A 7 5.18 -0.92 10.79
C VAL A 7 4.82 -0.21 12.10
N PRO A 8 4.87 -0.84 13.29
CA PRO A 8 4.60 -0.14 14.55
C PRO A 8 5.52 1.05 14.79
N LEU A 9 6.81 0.91 14.43
CA LEU A 9 7.79 1.98 14.55
C LEU A 9 7.47 3.14 13.58
N LEU A 10 7.10 2.82 12.35
CA LEU A 10 6.65 3.80 11.37
C LEU A 10 5.41 4.56 11.84
N VAL A 11 4.41 3.84 12.37
CA VAL A 11 3.20 4.46 12.94
C VAL A 11 3.54 5.35 14.13
N TRP A 12 4.46 4.92 15.00
CA TRP A 12 4.91 5.73 16.14
C TRP A 12 5.51 7.08 15.70
N PHE A 13 6.35 7.09 14.67
CA PHE A 13 6.94 8.32 14.15
C PHE A 13 5.90 9.25 13.51
N LEU A 14 4.87 8.68 12.88
CA LEU A 14 3.75 9.45 12.30
C LEU A 14 2.69 9.86 13.32
N TRP A 15 2.68 9.28 14.53
CA TRP A 15 1.61 9.47 15.51
C TRP A 15 1.43 10.91 15.99
N TRP A 16 2.52 11.68 16.03
CA TRP A 16 2.55 13.03 16.58
C TRP A 16 2.34 14.04 15.44
N PRO A 17 1.19 14.74 15.40
CA PRO A 17 0.97 15.79 14.40
C PRO A 17 2.05 16.88 14.51
N ASP A 18 2.38 17.50 13.38
CA ASP A 18 3.35 18.60 13.27
C ASP A 18 4.80 18.25 13.70
N TRP A 19 5.12 16.98 13.92
CA TRP A 19 6.48 16.54 14.23
C TRP A 19 7.30 16.32 12.95
N GLU A 20 7.80 17.40 12.35
CA GLU A 20 8.52 17.38 11.06
C GLU A 20 9.66 16.35 11.02
N ALA A 21 10.50 16.31 12.05
CA ALA A 21 11.61 15.35 12.14
C ALA A 21 11.10 13.89 12.25
N GLY A 22 9.97 13.68 12.91
CA GLY A 22 9.31 12.37 12.98
C GLY A 22 8.85 11.90 11.60
N TYR A 23 8.19 12.78 10.84
CA TYR A 23 7.78 12.50 9.46
C TYR A 23 8.98 12.24 8.55
N GLY A 24 10.09 12.98 8.73
CA GLY A 24 11.33 12.74 7.99
C GLY A 24 11.93 11.36 8.26
N ILE A 25 11.99 10.94 9.53
CA ILE A 25 12.44 9.60 9.91
C ILE A 25 11.48 8.53 9.39
N ALA A 26 10.17 8.75 9.49
CA ALA A 26 9.15 7.85 8.96
C ALA A 26 9.26 7.69 7.45
N PHE A 27 9.55 8.77 6.70
CA PHE A 27 9.76 8.72 5.26
C PHE A 27 10.97 7.87 4.89
N VAL A 28 12.09 8.05 5.59
CA VAL A 28 13.30 7.24 5.39
C VAL A 28 13.00 5.78 5.69
N LEU A 29 12.33 5.50 6.82
CA LEU A 29 11.93 4.15 7.19
C LEU A 29 11.01 3.51 6.15
N TYR A 30 10.02 4.26 5.65
CA TYR A 30 9.12 3.84 4.58
C TYR A 30 9.88 3.48 3.30
N CYS A 31 10.83 4.32 2.87
CA CYS A 31 11.69 4.04 1.72
C CYS A 31 12.55 2.78 1.94
N LEU A 32 13.16 2.63 3.12
CA LEU A 32 13.94 1.45 3.47
C LEU A 32 13.09 0.17 3.48
N MET A 33 11.84 0.23 3.95
CA MET A 33 10.90 -0.89 3.90
C MET A 33 10.59 -1.31 2.45
N GLY A 34 10.44 -0.36 1.53
CA GLY A 34 10.23 -0.65 0.10
C GLY A 34 11.48 -1.18 -0.60
N ILE A 35 12.66 -0.64 -0.29
CA ILE A 35 13.93 -1.09 -0.85
C ILE A 35 14.26 -2.51 -0.36
N THR A 36 14.10 -2.78 0.94
CA THR A 36 14.36 -4.11 1.51
C THR A 36 13.45 -5.17 0.91
N ASP A 37 12.20 -4.86 0.57
CA ASP A 37 11.30 -5.76 -0.15
C ASP A 37 11.84 -6.17 -1.53
N TYR A 38 12.34 -5.18 -2.29
CA TYR A 38 12.95 -5.44 -3.59
C TYR A 38 14.19 -6.34 -3.47
N PHE A 39 15.05 -6.07 -2.48
CA PHE A 39 16.26 -6.87 -2.24
C PHE A 39 15.95 -8.27 -1.72
N ASP A 40 15.03 -8.43 -0.77
CA ASP A 40 14.59 -9.73 -0.26
C ASP A 40 14.01 -10.57 -1.40
N GLY A 41 13.19 -9.96 -2.27
CA GLY A 41 12.67 -10.61 -3.47
C GLY A 41 13.76 -10.99 -4.47
N TYR A 42 14.79 -10.16 -4.66
CA TYR A 42 15.93 -10.46 -5.53
C TYR A 42 16.78 -11.62 -4.98
N LEU A 43 17.16 -11.55 -3.71
CA LEU A 43 17.96 -12.56 -3.02
C LEU A 43 17.25 -13.91 -2.94
N ALA A 44 15.94 -13.92 -2.68
CA ALA A 44 15.16 -15.16 -2.67
C ALA A 44 15.12 -15.85 -4.05
N ARG A 45 15.06 -15.05 -5.13
CA ARG A 45 15.11 -15.57 -6.51
C ARG A 45 16.51 -16.08 -6.88
N SER A 46 17.58 -15.45 -6.40
CA SER A 46 18.95 -15.83 -6.74
C SER A 46 19.49 -16.98 -5.88
N SER A 47 19.00 -17.17 -4.66
CA SER A 47 19.50 -18.18 -3.71
C SER A 47 18.69 -19.48 -3.70
N GLY A 48 17.51 -19.52 -4.33
CA GLY A 48 16.59 -20.67 -4.27
C GLY A 48 16.01 -20.97 -2.88
N ALA A 49 16.39 -20.18 -1.85
CA ALA A 49 15.98 -20.36 -0.47
C ALA A 49 14.68 -19.60 -0.20
N VAL A 50 13.58 -20.07 -0.77
CA VAL A 50 12.25 -19.49 -0.52
C VAL A 50 11.57 -20.27 0.61
N SER A 51 11.42 -19.65 1.80
CA SER A 51 10.73 -20.29 2.92
C SER A 51 9.20 -20.20 2.77
N ARG A 52 8.48 -21.27 3.12
CA ARG A 52 7.00 -21.30 3.04
C ARG A 52 6.36 -20.23 3.92
N LEU A 53 6.94 -19.98 5.09
CA LEU A 53 6.50 -18.94 6.01
C LEU A 53 6.69 -17.53 5.42
N GLY A 54 7.83 -17.30 4.74
CA GLY A 54 8.10 -16.05 4.04
C GLY A 54 7.06 -15.77 2.96
N ILE A 55 6.78 -16.75 2.09
CA ILE A 55 5.77 -16.65 1.02
C ILE A 55 4.39 -16.28 1.58
N PHE A 56 4.02 -16.85 2.73
CA PHE A 56 2.74 -16.57 3.36
C PHE A 56 2.66 -15.18 3.99
N LEU A 57 3.72 -14.74 4.68
CA LEU A 57 3.75 -13.46 5.40
C LEU A 57 3.94 -12.26 4.48
N ASP A 58 4.53 -12.44 3.30
CA ASP A 58 4.90 -11.35 2.40
C ASP A 58 3.68 -10.53 1.89
N PRO A 59 2.59 -11.15 1.39
CA PRO A 59 1.39 -10.43 0.98
C PRO A 59 0.59 -9.85 2.15
N ILE A 60 0.78 -10.38 3.35
CA ILE A 60 0.12 -9.91 4.58
C ILE A 60 0.82 -8.63 5.06
N ALA A 61 2.15 -8.64 5.09
CA ALA A 61 2.97 -7.50 5.50
C ALA A 61 2.70 -6.25 4.65
N ASP A 62 2.55 -6.43 3.33
CA ASP A 62 2.27 -5.35 2.39
C ASP A 62 0.94 -4.63 2.71
N LYS A 63 -0.14 -5.41 2.91
CA LYS A 63 -1.47 -4.88 3.24
C LYS A 63 -1.50 -4.24 4.62
N ILE A 64 -0.82 -4.83 5.61
CA ILE A 64 -0.73 -4.26 6.96
C ILE A 64 -0.02 -2.91 6.90
N MET A 65 1.08 -2.80 6.14
CA MET A 65 1.81 -1.55 5.98
C MET A 65 0.94 -0.47 5.36
N VAL A 66 0.32 -0.74 4.20
CA VAL A 66 -0.58 0.22 3.55
C VAL A 66 -1.71 0.63 4.48
N ALA A 67 -2.36 -0.34 5.12
CA ALA A 67 -3.50 -0.07 5.99
C ALA A 67 -3.12 0.79 7.18
N ALA A 68 -2.00 0.48 7.85
CA ALA A 68 -1.49 1.25 8.96
C ALA A 68 -1.14 2.68 8.57
N VAL A 69 -0.47 2.86 7.42
CA VAL A 69 -0.09 4.19 6.90
C VAL A 69 -1.32 5.01 6.55
N ILE A 70 -2.29 4.44 5.83
CA ILE A 70 -3.53 5.17 5.51
C ILE A 70 -4.28 5.56 6.78
N LEU A 71 -4.42 4.64 7.74
CA LEU A 71 -5.14 4.91 8.98
C LEU A 71 -4.47 6.01 9.80
N ILE A 72 -3.14 5.99 9.93
CA ILE A 72 -2.45 7.03 10.70
C ILE A 72 -2.52 8.38 10.01
N LEU A 73 -2.33 8.44 8.68
CA LEU A 73 -2.41 9.70 7.91
C LEU A 73 -3.83 10.30 7.90
N VAL A 74 -4.87 9.46 7.99
CA VAL A 74 -6.24 9.93 8.21
C VAL A 74 -6.41 10.44 9.64
N GLY A 75 -5.85 9.73 10.63
CA GLY A 75 -5.90 10.09 12.05
C GLY A 75 -5.20 11.42 12.37
N THR A 76 -4.05 11.67 11.74
CA THR A 76 -3.27 12.92 11.85
C THR A 76 -3.82 14.06 10.99
N ARG A 77 -4.84 13.77 10.15
CA ARG A 77 -5.49 14.69 9.21
C ARG A 77 -4.63 15.12 8.01
N ASP A 78 -3.54 14.42 7.71
CA ASP A 78 -2.82 14.61 6.44
C ASP A 78 -3.65 14.16 5.23
N ILE A 79 -4.53 13.17 5.45
CA ILE A 79 -5.60 12.80 4.53
C ILE A 79 -6.93 13.20 5.18
N ALA A 80 -7.44 14.38 4.81
CA ALA A 80 -8.66 14.94 5.38
C ALA A 80 -9.74 15.26 4.32
N GLY A 81 -10.97 15.52 4.79
CA GLY A 81 -12.08 15.93 3.96
C GLY A 81 -12.42 14.90 2.87
N ILE A 82 -12.56 15.37 1.62
CA ILE A 82 -12.92 14.51 0.48
C ILE A 82 -11.84 13.47 0.16
N HIS A 83 -10.58 13.71 0.53
CA HIS A 83 -9.46 12.79 0.25
C HIS A 83 -9.58 11.47 1.03
N VAL A 84 -10.31 11.47 2.15
CA VAL A 84 -10.61 10.25 2.92
C VAL A 84 -11.36 9.22 2.07
N ILE A 85 -12.17 9.66 1.10
CA ILE A 85 -12.88 8.76 0.17
C ILE A 85 -11.89 7.94 -0.64
N ALA A 86 -10.81 8.56 -1.16
CA ALA A 86 -9.78 7.86 -1.92
C ALA A 86 -9.05 6.81 -1.07
N ALA A 87 -8.70 7.18 0.17
CA ALA A 87 -8.12 6.26 1.16
C ALA A 87 -9.04 5.05 1.45
N LEU A 88 -10.33 5.29 1.70
CA LEU A 88 -11.32 4.24 1.95
C LEU A 88 -11.47 3.30 0.75
N VAL A 89 -11.54 3.84 -0.47
CA VAL A 89 -11.61 3.05 -1.70
C VAL A 89 -10.41 2.11 -1.83
N ILE A 90 -9.21 2.60 -1.54
CA ILE A 90 -7.98 1.80 -1.56
C ILE A 90 -8.05 0.66 -0.53
N LEU A 91 -8.37 0.98 0.73
CA LEU A 91 -8.46 -0.01 1.81
C LEU A 91 -9.50 -1.09 1.55
N LEU A 92 -10.73 -0.68 1.22
CA LEU A 92 -11.84 -1.62 0.98
C LEU A 92 -11.50 -2.58 -0.16
N ARG A 93 -10.93 -2.06 -1.25
CA ARG A 93 -10.55 -2.89 -2.39
C ARG A 93 -9.40 -3.82 -2.04
N GLU A 94 -8.39 -3.39 -1.29
CA GLU A 94 -7.30 -4.27 -0.87
C GLU A 94 -7.81 -5.50 -0.12
N ILE A 95 -8.79 -5.33 0.77
CA ILE A 95 -9.42 -6.43 1.50
C ILE A 95 -10.28 -7.28 0.55
N ALA A 96 -11.17 -6.64 -0.23
CA ALA A 96 -12.11 -7.35 -1.11
C ALA A 96 -11.43 -8.19 -2.19
N VAL A 97 -10.47 -7.61 -2.93
CA VAL A 97 -9.74 -8.34 -3.99
C VAL A 97 -8.84 -9.42 -3.40
N SER A 98 -8.36 -9.26 -2.17
CA SER A 98 -7.62 -10.32 -1.47
C SER A 98 -8.49 -11.53 -1.20
N GLY A 99 -9.68 -11.32 -0.61
CA GLY A 99 -10.63 -12.41 -0.35
C GLY A 99 -11.09 -13.08 -1.65
N LEU A 100 -11.37 -12.28 -2.69
CA LEU A 100 -11.77 -12.83 -3.99
C LEU A 100 -10.66 -13.65 -4.65
N ARG A 101 -9.41 -13.21 -4.57
CA ARG A 101 -8.27 -13.96 -5.12
C ARG A 101 -8.06 -15.28 -4.37
N GLU A 102 -8.26 -15.27 -3.05
CA GLU A 102 -8.20 -16.48 -2.24
C GLU A 102 -9.30 -17.48 -2.62
N PHE A 103 -10.54 -17.01 -2.80
CA PHE A 103 -11.64 -17.82 -3.31
C PHE A 103 -11.34 -18.38 -4.71
N LEU A 104 -10.93 -17.56 -5.66
CA LEU A 104 -10.65 -18.00 -7.03
C LEU A 104 -9.48 -18.98 -7.13
N ALA A 105 -8.50 -18.89 -6.22
CA ALA A 105 -7.42 -19.86 -6.13
C ALA A 105 -7.93 -21.26 -5.76
N GLN A 106 -9.01 -21.37 -4.97
CA GLN A 106 -9.63 -22.66 -4.65
C GLN A 106 -10.31 -23.31 -5.86
N VAL A 107 -10.89 -22.49 -6.75
CA VAL A 107 -11.56 -22.95 -7.98
C VAL A 107 -10.56 -23.07 -9.16
N GLN A 108 -9.25 -22.97 -8.89
CA GLN A 108 -8.16 -23.05 -9.89
C GLN A 108 -8.24 -22.02 -11.04
N VAL A 109 -8.94 -20.90 -10.83
CA VAL A 109 -9.03 -19.82 -11.82
C VAL A 109 -7.96 -18.78 -11.53
N SER A 110 -6.95 -18.72 -12.40
CA SER A 110 -5.91 -17.68 -12.31
C SER A 110 -6.34 -16.41 -13.06
N VAL A 111 -6.41 -15.28 -12.36
CA VAL A 111 -6.63 -13.96 -12.97
C VAL A 111 -5.27 -13.30 -13.19
N PRO A 112 -4.84 -13.10 -14.45
CA PRO A 112 -3.55 -12.48 -14.73
C PRO A 112 -3.50 -11.03 -14.24
N VAL A 113 -2.33 -10.62 -13.75
CA VAL A 113 -2.11 -9.25 -13.26
C VAL A 113 -2.07 -8.29 -14.44
N SER A 114 -3.01 -7.35 -14.51
CA SER A 114 -3.03 -6.34 -15.56
C SER A 114 -1.91 -5.31 -15.38
N GLN A 115 -1.48 -4.66 -16.47
CA GLN A 115 -0.50 -3.56 -16.41
C GLN A 115 -1.03 -2.38 -15.57
N LEU A 116 -2.35 -2.17 -15.53
CA LEU A 116 -3.01 -1.19 -14.68
C LEU A 116 -2.80 -1.49 -13.19
N ALA A 117 -2.75 -2.77 -12.81
CA ALA A 117 -2.49 -3.17 -11.43
C ALA A 117 -1.05 -2.84 -10.98
N LYS A 118 -0.08 -2.83 -11.90
CA LYS A 118 1.31 -2.40 -11.61
C LYS A 118 1.37 -0.90 -11.35
N TRP A 119 0.78 -0.10 -12.25
CA TRP A 119 0.70 1.35 -12.09
C TRP A 119 -0.06 1.78 -10.82
N LYS A 120 -1.11 1.05 -10.46
CA LYS A 120 -1.85 1.25 -9.20
C LYS A 120 -0.90 1.22 -8.00
N THR A 121 -0.08 0.17 -7.89
CA THR A 121 0.87 0.03 -6.77
C THR A 121 1.92 1.13 -6.78
N THR A 122 2.46 1.50 -7.93
CA THR A 122 3.41 2.61 -8.04
C THR A 122 2.80 3.93 -7.56
N LEU A 123 1.59 4.27 -8.01
CA LEU A 123 0.90 5.48 -7.58
C LEU A 123 0.60 5.45 -6.08
N GLN A 124 0.24 4.30 -5.53
CA GLN A 124 -0.05 4.13 -4.12
C GLN A 124 1.20 4.34 -3.26
N LEU A 125 2.34 3.76 -3.65
CA LEU A 125 3.61 3.97 -2.94
C LEU A 125 4.09 5.41 -3.01
N VAL A 126 4.01 6.03 -4.20
CA VAL A 126 4.37 7.44 -4.40
C VAL A 126 3.43 8.36 -3.62
N SER A 127 2.14 8.03 -3.57
CA SER A 127 1.15 8.78 -2.81
C SER A 127 1.46 8.80 -1.32
N LEU A 128 1.58 7.62 -0.71
CA LEU A 128 1.81 7.50 0.72
C LEU A 128 3.17 8.10 1.10
N GLY A 129 4.22 7.81 0.32
CA GLY A 129 5.53 8.42 0.51
C GLY A 129 5.51 9.94 0.37
N GLY A 130 4.79 10.48 -0.62
CA GLY A 130 4.65 11.92 -0.83
C GLY A 130 3.89 12.63 0.28
N ILE A 131 2.83 12.02 0.81
CA ILE A 131 2.08 12.59 1.95
C ILE A 131 2.95 12.57 3.22
N ILE A 132 3.64 11.46 3.50
CA ILE A 132 4.59 11.37 4.63
C ILE A 132 5.71 12.40 4.48
N LEU A 133 6.32 12.53 3.29
CA LEU A 133 7.35 13.54 3.06
C LEU A 133 6.80 14.95 3.21
N GLY A 134 5.57 15.20 2.76
CA GLY A 134 4.88 16.49 2.91
C GLY A 134 4.79 16.96 4.36
N GLY A 135 4.55 16.05 5.31
CA GLY A 135 4.57 16.38 6.75
C GLY A 135 5.97 16.68 7.30
N SER A 136 7.04 16.23 6.64
CA SER A 136 8.43 16.56 7.00
C SER A 136 8.89 17.91 6.45
N VAL A 137 8.27 18.39 5.37
CA VAL A 137 8.62 19.65 4.70
C VAL A 137 7.35 20.49 4.44
N PRO A 138 6.68 20.97 5.51
CA PRO A 138 5.37 21.63 5.38
C PRO A 138 5.40 22.91 4.54
N GLU A 139 6.55 23.59 4.45
CA GLU A 139 6.74 24.75 3.57
C GLU A 139 6.61 24.38 2.06
N MET A 140 6.90 23.13 1.70
CA MET A 140 6.82 22.63 0.33
C MET A 140 5.45 21.99 0.04
N VAL A 141 4.39 22.80 0.06
CA VAL A 141 2.98 22.37 -0.13
C VAL A 141 2.76 21.51 -1.38
N TRP A 142 3.57 21.70 -2.42
CA TRP A 142 3.48 20.91 -3.65
C TRP A 142 3.78 19.43 -3.42
N VAL A 143 4.63 19.06 -2.46
CA VAL A 143 4.98 17.66 -2.14
C VAL A 143 3.76 16.91 -1.64
N HIS A 144 3.05 17.48 -0.65
CA HIS A 144 1.80 16.93 -0.14
C HIS A 144 0.73 16.87 -1.25
N THR A 145 0.62 17.93 -2.05
CA THR A 145 -0.32 17.99 -3.18
C THR A 145 -0.09 16.87 -4.19
N VAL A 146 1.17 16.61 -4.57
CA VAL A 146 1.52 15.49 -5.46
C VAL A 146 1.13 14.15 -4.83
N GLY A 147 1.37 13.99 -3.52
CA GLY A 147 0.95 12.80 -2.76
C GLY A 147 -0.57 12.57 -2.81
N ILE A 148 -1.36 13.63 -2.67
CA ILE A 148 -2.83 13.58 -2.76
C ILE A 148 -3.33 13.31 -4.19
N VAL A 149 -2.71 13.92 -5.20
CA VAL A 149 -3.06 13.65 -6.61
C VAL A 149 -2.76 12.19 -6.95
N ALA A 150 -1.61 11.68 -6.51
CA ALA A 150 -1.27 10.27 -6.66
C ALA A 150 -2.23 9.34 -5.89
N LEU A 151 -2.75 9.78 -4.73
CA LEU A 151 -3.75 9.02 -3.95
C LEU A 151 -5.03 8.81 -4.76
N TRP A 152 -5.54 9.87 -5.37
CA TRP A 152 -6.72 9.80 -6.23
C TRP A 152 -6.46 8.97 -7.49
N GLY A 153 -5.29 9.14 -8.12
CA GLY A 153 -4.88 8.29 -9.24
C GLY A 153 -4.84 6.81 -8.87
N ALA A 154 -4.26 6.48 -7.71
CA ALA A 154 -4.26 5.13 -7.16
C ALA A 154 -5.68 4.63 -6.89
N ALA A 155 -6.57 5.43 -6.31
CA ALA A 155 -7.96 5.06 -6.03
C ALA A 155 -8.75 4.76 -7.32
N VAL A 156 -8.59 5.58 -8.36
CA VAL A 156 -9.24 5.34 -9.67
C VAL A 156 -8.75 4.04 -10.29
N LEU A 157 -7.43 3.82 -10.37
CA LEU A 157 -6.89 2.56 -10.87
C LEU A 157 -7.31 1.35 -10.02
N THR A 158 -7.46 1.57 -8.71
CA THR A 158 -7.92 0.56 -7.76
C THR A 158 -9.35 0.12 -8.07
N LEU A 159 -10.25 1.05 -8.39
CA LEU A 159 -11.62 0.75 -8.80
C LEU A 159 -11.67 0.03 -10.14
N LEU A 160 -10.95 0.54 -11.14
CA LEU A 160 -10.90 -0.07 -12.48
C LEU A 160 -10.45 -1.53 -12.41
N THR A 161 -9.32 -1.76 -11.75
CA THR A 161 -8.80 -3.12 -11.57
C THR A 161 -9.70 -3.96 -10.66
N GLY A 162 -10.31 -3.38 -9.64
CA GLY A 162 -11.24 -4.09 -8.75
C GLY A 162 -12.47 -4.62 -9.48
N TRP A 163 -13.01 -3.84 -10.41
CA TRP A 163 -14.12 -4.25 -11.26
C TRP A 163 -13.77 -5.44 -12.16
N ASP A 164 -12.58 -5.43 -12.77
CA ASP A 164 -12.10 -6.55 -13.60
C ASP A 164 -12.05 -7.86 -12.79
N TYR A 165 -11.51 -7.80 -11.57
CA TYR A 165 -11.48 -8.94 -10.66
C TYR A 165 -12.89 -9.42 -10.30
N LEU A 166 -13.78 -8.51 -9.88
CA LEU A 166 -15.15 -8.86 -9.48
C LEU A 166 -15.93 -9.52 -10.62
N ARG A 167 -15.81 -8.98 -11.85
CA ARG A 167 -16.48 -9.53 -13.03
C ARG A 167 -16.02 -10.96 -13.35
N VAL A 168 -14.73 -11.25 -13.20
CA VAL A 168 -14.20 -12.61 -13.39
C VAL A 168 -14.65 -13.52 -12.24
N GLY A 169 -14.67 -13.00 -11.01
CA GLY A 169 -15.17 -13.67 -9.83
C GLY A 169 -16.59 -14.21 -10.00
N LEU A 170 -17.52 -13.29 -10.30
CA LEU A 170 -18.94 -13.60 -10.44
C LEU A 170 -19.25 -14.66 -11.52
N LYS A 171 -18.42 -14.78 -12.55
CA LYS A 171 -18.59 -15.80 -13.61
C LYS A 171 -18.29 -17.23 -13.16
N HIS A 172 -17.60 -17.41 -12.04
CA HIS A 172 -17.17 -18.72 -11.54
C HIS A 172 -17.76 -19.02 -10.15
N MET A 173 -18.83 -18.30 -9.78
CA MET A 173 -19.56 -18.48 -8.52
C MET A 173 -20.82 -19.35 -8.68
N ASP A 174 -21.13 -19.79 -9.90
CA ASP A 174 -22.14 -20.80 -10.23
C ASP A 174 -21.48 -22.18 -10.42
#